data_AF-A0A6J4JGP7-F1
#
_entry.id   AF-A0A6J4JGP7-F1
#
_cell.length_a   1.000
_cell.length_b   1.000
_cell.length_c   1.000
_cell.angle_alpha   90.00
_cell.angle_beta   90.00
_cell.angle_gamma   90.00
#
_symmetry.space_group_name_H-M   'P 1'
#
loop_
_entity.id
_entity.type
_entity.pdbx_description
1 polymer ?
#
loop_
_entity_poly.entity_id
_entity_poly.type
_entity_poly.pdbx_seq_one_letter_code
_entity_poly.pdbx_strand_id
1 'polypeptide(L)'
;MSRKNGFTGAHRAFTLIELLVVIAIIAILAAILFPVFAQAREKARQTSCLSNMKQAALGVKMYNADYDEYFVPSYNINYPGHTGANSWYTWRALVQPYVKNRQMFVCPSLQPLANTGFGIPDNGVNDTRSNYTASFFGGFTSFEGGGPRDPGIRHEAMNDRPASVIMLMESRNGAAAFHHEVMCGGAGEVDPGRPHQSRANWAFMDGHAKNLKWRQTLGRIGEPEDAWLWYPLSWGLHIPERNQAGLDRERQRILDCITAKDL
;
A
#
# COMPACT_ATOMS: atom_id res chain seq x y z
N MET A 1 4.69 -25.16 -79.90
CA MET A 1 4.01 -23.95 -79.40
C MET A 1 4.46 -23.69 -77.97
N SER A 2 5.29 -22.68 -77.75
CA SER A 2 5.82 -22.32 -76.42
C SER A 2 5.51 -20.83 -76.18
N ARG A 3 4.65 -20.54 -75.20
CA ARG A 3 4.47 -19.19 -74.65
C ARG A 3 5.09 -19.17 -73.25
N LYS A 4 6.27 -18.58 -73.14
CA LYS A 4 6.84 -18.16 -71.85
C LYS A 4 6.31 -16.76 -71.55
N ASN A 5 5.37 -16.64 -70.62
CA ASN A 5 4.98 -15.35 -70.05
C ASN A 5 6.01 -14.95 -69.01
N GLY A 6 7.00 -14.14 -69.40
CA GLY A 6 7.93 -13.49 -68.49
C GLY A 6 7.31 -12.22 -67.93
N PHE A 7 6.76 -12.26 -66.72
CA PHE A 7 6.47 -11.06 -65.95
C PHE A 7 7.81 -10.50 -65.44
N THR A 8 8.40 -9.55 -66.16
CA THR A 8 9.52 -8.74 -65.66
C THR A 8 8.96 -7.70 -64.71
N GLY A 9 8.72 -8.11 -63.46
CA GLY A 9 8.48 -7.18 -62.36
C GLY A 9 9.75 -6.38 -62.11
N ALA A 10 9.76 -5.11 -62.49
CA ALA A 10 10.85 -4.19 -62.15
C ALA A 10 10.92 -4.04 -60.62
N HIS A 11 11.87 -4.72 -59.99
CA HIS A 11 12.18 -4.50 -58.59
C HIS A 11 12.73 -3.09 -58.44
N ARG A 12 11.95 -2.20 -57.82
CA ARG A 12 12.43 -0.86 -57.44
C ARG A 12 13.55 -1.03 -56.41
N ALA A 13 14.76 -0.64 -56.78
CA ALA A 13 15.88 -0.60 -55.86
C ALA A 13 15.64 0.53 -54.84
N PHE A 14 15.60 0.17 -53.56
CA PHE A 14 15.46 1.12 -52.46
C PHE A 14 16.77 1.89 -52.30
N THR A 15 16.72 3.22 -52.20
CA THR A 15 17.92 4.02 -51.98
C THR A 15 18.32 4.01 -50.50
N LEU A 16 19.62 4.11 -50.23
CA LEU A 16 20.14 4.16 -48.86
C LEU A 16 19.56 5.35 -48.07
N ILE A 17 19.27 6.47 -48.75
CA ILE A 17 18.69 7.68 -48.16
C ILE A 17 17.24 7.43 -47.70
N GLU A 18 16.42 6.74 -48.49
CA GLU A 18 15.04 6.41 -48.11
C GLU A 18 14.99 5.55 -46.85
N LEU A 19 15.90 4.57 -46.73
CA LEU A 19 15.99 3.75 -45.53
C LEU A 19 16.44 4.57 -44.31
N LEU A 20 17.43 5.44 -44.48
CA LEU A 20 17.96 6.30 -43.41
C LEU A 20 16.89 7.27 -42.86
N VAL A 21 16.09 7.87 -43.73
CA VAL A 21 15.02 8.79 -43.31
C VAL A 21 13.94 8.04 -42.52
N VAL A 22 13.56 6.83 -42.95
CA VAL A 22 12.54 6.03 -42.27
C VAL A 22 13.00 5.63 -40.86
N ILE A 23 14.23 5.13 -40.72
CA ILE A 23 14.75 4.79 -39.38
C ILE A 23 14.88 6.03 -38.51
N ALA A 24 15.23 7.20 -39.07
CA ALA A 24 15.31 8.44 -38.32
C ALA A 24 13.93 8.86 -37.78
N ILE A 25 12.88 8.78 -38.60
CA ILE A 25 11.51 9.08 -38.17
C ILE A 25 11.05 8.07 -37.10
N ILE A 26 11.29 6.77 -37.29
CA ILE A 26 10.94 5.75 -36.29
C ILE A 26 11.69 6.00 -34.98
N ALA A 27 12.97 6.35 -35.03
CA ALA A 27 13.77 6.64 -33.84
C ALA A 27 13.22 7.86 -33.08
N ILE A 28 12.82 8.93 -33.76
CA ILE A 28 12.21 10.11 -33.14
C ILE A 28 10.87 9.75 -32.49
N LEU A 29 10.01 9.02 -33.20
CA LEU A 29 8.71 8.59 -32.67
C LEU A 29 8.86 7.68 -31.45
N ALA A 30 9.77 6.70 -31.53
CA ALA A 30 10.06 5.78 -30.44
C ALA A 30 10.63 6.52 -29.21
N ALA A 31 11.51 7.50 -29.42
CA ALA A 31 12.11 8.31 -28.35
C ALA A 31 11.06 9.07 -27.52
N ILE A 32 9.97 9.53 -28.14
CA ILE A 32 8.86 10.21 -27.45
C ILE A 32 7.85 9.19 -26.90
N LEU A 33 7.56 8.13 -27.66
CA LEU A 33 6.52 7.17 -27.31
C LEU A 33 6.89 6.32 -26.08
N PHE A 34 8.15 5.89 -25.96
CA PHE A 34 8.58 5.05 -24.83
C PHE A 34 8.44 5.71 -23.45
N PRO A 35 8.93 6.95 -23.20
CA PRO A 35 8.76 7.58 -21.90
C PRO A 35 7.28 7.85 -21.56
N VAL A 36 6.47 8.26 -22.55
CA VAL A 36 5.04 8.49 -22.36
C VAL A 36 4.31 7.19 -22.03
N PHE A 37 4.58 6.12 -22.78
CA PHE A 37 3.97 4.82 -22.54
C PHE A 37 4.32 4.24 -21.17
N ALA A 38 5.58 4.40 -20.73
CA ALA A 38 6.01 3.98 -19.40
C ALA A 38 5.23 4.71 -18.29
N GLN A 39 5.05 6.03 -18.41
CA GLN A 39 4.26 6.82 -17.46
C GLN A 39 2.78 6.42 -17.47
N ALA A 40 2.17 6.25 -18.65
CA ALA A 40 0.78 5.84 -18.79
C ALA A 40 0.52 4.47 -18.15
N ARG A 41 1.40 3.50 -18.38
CA ARG A 41 1.33 2.17 -17.77
C ARG A 41 1.42 2.24 -16.25
N GLU A 42 2.29 3.08 -15.71
CA GLU A 42 2.41 3.26 -14.26
C GLU A 42 1.17 3.91 -13.66
N LYS A 43 0.56 4.90 -14.33
CA LYS A 43 -0.72 5.48 -13.91
C LYS A 43 -1.87 4.46 -13.91
N ALA A 44 -1.89 3.54 -14.87
CA ALA A 44 -2.88 2.46 -14.89
C ALA A 44 -2.70 1.49 -13.70
N ARG A 45 -1.46 1.11 -13.37
CA ARG A 45 -1.15 0.29 -12.18
C ARG A 45 -1.51 1.00 -10.89
N GLN A 46 -1.19 2.29 -10.78
CA GLN A 46 -1.57 3.15 -9.67
C GLN A 46 -3.08 3.17 -9.45
N THR A 47 -3.85 3.32 -10.52
CA THR A 47 -5.33 3.28 -10.45
C THR A 47 -5.83 1.92 -9.97
N SER A 48 -5.16 0.83 -10.36
CA SER A 48 -5.48 -0.52 -9.89
C SER A 48 -5.19 -0.68 -8.40
N CYS A 49 -4.02 -0.24 -7.92
CA CYS A 49 -3.68 -0.30 -6.49
C CYS A 49 -4.62 0.60 -5.66
N LEU A 50 -5.06 1.74 -6.20
CA LEU A 50 -6.08 2.59 -5.55
C LEU A 50 -7.44 1.88 -5.42
N SER A 51 -7.87 1.13 -6.43
CA SER A 51 -9.11 0.34 -6.37
C SER A 51 -9.00 -0.80 -5.36
N ASN A 52 -7.88 -1.52 -5.36
CA ASN A 52 -7.58 -2.56 -4.38
C ASN A 52 -7.60 -1.99 -2.95
N MET A 53 -7.04 -0.80 -2.75
CA MET A 53 -7.04 -0.12 -1.45
C MET A 53 -8.46 0.17 -0.96
N LYS A 54 -9.35 0.65 -1.85
CA LYS A 54 -10.76 0.88 -1.50
C LYS A 54 -11.50 -0.42 -1.15
N GLN A 55 -11.23 -1.50 -1.89
CA GLN A 55 -11.80 -2.82 -1.60
C GLN A 55 -11.31 -3.36 -0.25
N ALA A 56 -10.03 -3.19 0.07
CA ALA A 56 -9.47 -3.54 1.37
C ALA A 56 -10.09 -2.73 2.50
N ALA A 57 -10.22 -1.40 2.34
CA ALA A 57 -10.85 -0.53 3.32
C ALA A 57 -12.32 -0.90 3.57
N LEU A 58 -13.06 -1.25 2.51
CA LEU A 58 -14.42 -1.76 2.64
C LEU A 58 -14.46 -3.06 3.44
N GLY A 59 -13.55 -4.00 3.16
CA GLY A 59 -13.44 -5.25 3.90
C GLY A 59 -13.10 -5.03 5.39
N VAL A 60 -12.24 -4.07 5.71
CA VAL A 60 -11.96 -3.64 7.09
C VAL A 60 -13.23 -3.10 7.75
N LYS A 61 -14.01 -2.26 7.07
CA LYS A 61 -15.27 -1.72 7.62
C LYS A 61 -16.31 -2.81 7.87
N MET A 62 -16.41 -3.80 6.97
CA MET A 62 -17.28 -4.96 7.19
C MET A 62 -16.84 -5.77 8.40
N TYR A 63 -15.53 -6.01 8.55
CA TYR A 63 -14.98 -6.64 9.75
C TYR A 63 -15.34 -5.82 11.01
N ASN A 64 -15.09 -4.52 11.04
CA ASN A 64 -15.37 -3.71 12.23
C ASN A 64 -16.86 -3.80 12.64
N ALA A 65 -17.78 -3.78 11.66
CA ALA A 65 -19.21 -3.89 11.92
C ALA A 65 -19.61 -5.25 12.54
N ASP A 66 -18.96 -6.34 12.14
CA ASP A 66 -19.22 -7.69 12.66
C ASP A 66 -18.58 -7.94 14.04
N TYR A 67 -17.60 -7.12 14.44
CA TYR A 67 -16.81 -7.27 15.66
C TYR A 67 -16.91 -6.04 16.58
N ASP A 68 -18.14 -5.61 16.91
CA ASP A 68 -18.45 -4.55 17.88
C ASP A 68 -17.68 -3.22 17.67
N GLU A 69 -17.50 -2.84 16.41
CA GLU A 69 -16.75 -1.64 15.99
C GLU A 69 -15.27 -1.64 16.44
N TYR A 70 -14.68 -2.78 16.79
CA TYR A 70 -13.23 -2.83 17.02
C TYR A 70 -12.47 -2.74 15.71
N PHE A 71 -11.40 -1.93 15.69
CA PHE A 71 -10.48 -1.96 14.56
C PHE A 71 -9.89 -3.36 14.36
N VAL A 72 -9.77 -3.78 13.11
CA VAL A 72 -9.09 -5.03 12.76
C VAL A 72 -7.69 -5.08 13.39
N PRO A 73 -7.36 -6.13 14.16
CA PRO A 73 -6.04 -6.29 14.73
C PRO A 73 -4.97 -6.36 13.64
N SER A 74 -3.89 -5.59 13.79
CA SER A 74 -2.82 -5.59 12.80
C SER A 74 -2.06 -6.91 12.82
N TYR A 75 -1.94 -7.53 14.00
CA TYR A 75 -1.37 -8.85 14.22
C TYR A 75 -2.24 -9.67 15.17
N ASN A 76 -2.34 -10.96 14.90
CA ASN A 76 -2.97 -11.96 15.73
C ASN A 76 -1.95 -13.09 15.99
N ILE A 77 -1.69 -13.39 17.26
CA ILE A 77 -0.72 -14.40 17.69
C ILE A 77 -1.43 -15.67 18.21
N ASN A 78 -0.78 -16.82 18.04
CA ASN A 78 -1.23 -18.12 18.56
C ASN A 78 -2.61 -18.56 18.02
N TYR A 79 -2.72 -18.71 16.70
CA TYR A 79 -3.93 -19.25 16.08
C TYR A 79 -4.26 -20.67 16.59
N PRO A 80 -5.54 -21.01 16.83
CA PRO A 80 -5.93 -22.30 17.38
C PRO A 80 -5.42 -23.47 16.51
N GLY A 81 -4.70 -24.40 17.12
CA GLY A 81 -4.11 -25.55 16.42
C GLY A 81 -2.74 -25.28 15.81
N HIS A 82 -2.13 -24.12 16.05
CA HIS A 82 -0.81 -23.75 15.56
C HIS A 82 0.09 -23.31 16.71
N THR A 83 1.10 -24.13 17.03
CA THR A 83 2.10 -23.85 18.07
C THR A 83 3.47 -23.57 17.44
N GLY A 84 4.08 -22.42 17.74
CA GLY A 84 5.43 -22.05 17.26
C GLY A 84 5.52 -20.64 16.67
N ALA A 85 6.73 -20.21 16.29
CA ALA A 85 7.05 -18.85 15.83
C ALA A 85 6.27 -18.38 14.58
N ASN A 86 5.64 -19.29 13.84
CA ASN A 86 4.95 -19.00 12.57
C ASN A 86 3.41 -18.97 12.70
N SER A 87 2.87 -18.97 13.92
CA SER A 87 1.42 -19.04 14.19
C SER A 87 0.72 -17.68 14.14
N TRP A 88 1.35 -16.69 13.50
CA TRP A 88 0.89 -15.31 13.45
C TRP A 88 0.08 -15.07 12.17
N TYR A 89 -1.05 -14.39 12.30
CA TYR A 89 -1.85 -13.87 11.20
C TYR A 89 -1.95 -12.35 11.31
N THR A 90 -2.32 -11.69 10.23
CA THR A 90 -2.49 -10.23 10.20
C THR A 90 -3.92 -9.86 9.85
N TRP A 91 -4.21 -8.56 9.87
CA TRP A 91 -5.49 -8.01 9.44
C TRP A 91 -5.98 -8.53 8.08
N ARG A 92 -5.06 -8.85 7.16
CA ARG A 92 -5.43 -9.27 5.80
C ARG A 92 -6.09 -10.65 5.80
N ALA A 93 -5.63 -11.56 6.64
CA ALA A 93 -6.27 -12.87 6.83
C ALA A 93 -7.68 -12.71 7.41
N LEU A 94 -7.86 -11.79 8.36
CA LEU A 94 -9.15 -11.49 8.99
C LEU A 94 -10.14 -10.81 8.02
N VAL A 95 -9.63 -9.99 7.10
CA VAL A 95 -10.45 -9.29 6.11
C VAL A 95 -10.72 -10.14 4.87
N GLN A 96 -9.91 -11.17 4.62
CA GLN A 96 -10.00 -12.02 3.42
C GLN A 96 -11.41 -12.60 3.14
N PRO A 97 -12.20 -13.06 4.14
CA PRO A 97 -13.55 -13.57 3.92
C PRO A 97 -14.52 -12.54 3.33
N TYR A 98 -14.32 -11.25 3.61
CA TYR A 98 -15.17 -10.16 3.12
C TYR A 98 -14.81 -9.76 1.68
N VAL A 99 -13.51 -9.70 1.38
CA VAL A 99 -13.02 -9.24 0.07
C VAL A 99 -12.97 -10.37 -0.97
N LYS A 100 -12.82 -11.62 -0.54
CA LYS A 100 -12.80 -12.85 -1.36
C LYS A 100 -11.78 -12.88 -2.52
N ASN A 101 -10.86 -11.91 -2.56
CA ASN A 101 -9.80 -11.82 -3.55
C ASN A 101 -8.46 -11.61 -2.83
N ARG A 102 -7.53 -12.54 -2.97
CA ARG A 102 -6.20 -12.43 -2.34
C ARG A 102 -5.21 -11.61 -3.17
N GLN A 103 -5.40 -11.57 -4.49
CA GLN A 103 -4.49 -10.87 -5.40
C GLN A 103 -4.58 -9.34 -5.25
N MET A 104 -5.68 -8.82 -4.70
CA MET A 104 -5.81 -7.38 -4.47
C MET A 104 -4.80 -6.85 -3.43
N PHE A 105 -4.29 -7.71 -2.54
CA PHE A 105 -3.26 -7.32 -1.58
C PHE A 105 -1.87 -7.21 -2.21
N VAL A 106 -1.70 -7.41 -3.52
CA VAL A 106 -0.43 -7.22 -4.21
C VAL A 106 -0.55 -6.00 -5.11
N CYS A 107 0.40 -5.06 -5.01
CA CYS A 107 0.43 -3.94 -5.95
C CYS A 107 1.23 -4.32 -7.20
N PRO A 108 0.67 -4.21 -8.43
CA PRO A 108 1.36 -4.61 -9.66
C PRO A 108 2.61 -3.78 -10.01
N SER A 109 2.84 -2.66 -9.33
CA SER A 109 4.07 -1.86 -9.46
C SER A 109 5.21 -2.33 -8.57
N LEU A 110 4.95 -3.24 -7.63
CA LEU A 110 5.91 -3.77 -6.68
C LEU A 110 6.15 -5.26 -6.95
N GLN A 111 7.34 -5.75 -6.61
CA GLN A 111 7.58 -7.19 -6.68
C GLN A 111 6.80 -7.89 -5.55
N PRO A 112 6.22 -9.09 -5.80
CA PRO A 112 5.68 -9.93 -4.73
C PRO A 112 6.79 -10.19 -3.71
N LEU A 113 6.51 -9.91 -2.44
CA LEU A 113 7.53 -10.03 -1.41
C LEU A 113 7.86 -11.49 -1.10
N ALA A 114 9.10 -11.72 -0.69
CA ALA A 114 9.50 -12.98 -0.10
C ALA A 114 8.68 -13.23 1.18
N ASN A 115 8.42 -14.49 1.50
CA ASN A 115 7.71 -14.87 2.72
C ASN A 115 8.46 -14.29 3.94
N THR A 116 7.81 -13.46 4.76
CA THR A 116 8.43 -12.82 5.94
C THR A 116 8.54 -13.76 7.15
N GLY A 117 8.17 -15.04 7.01
CA GLY A 117 8.25 -16.04 8.07
C GLY A 117 7.02 -16.07 9.00
N PHE A 118 6.09 -15.13 8.85
CA PHE A 118 4.80 -15.15 9.54
C PHE A 118 3.74 -15.87 8.68
N GLY A 119 2.91 -16.72 9.30
CA GLY A 119 1.85 -17.47 8.64
C GLY A 119 2.26 -18.90 8.26
N ILE A 120 1.36 -19.87 8.51
CA ILE A 120 1.59 -21.28 8.16
C ILE A 120 1.39 -21.48 6.64
N PRO A 121 2.35 -22.14 5.95
CA PRO A 121 2.12 -22.63 4.60
C PRO A 121 1.25 -23.89 4.69
N ASP A 122 -0.07 -23.71 4.66
CA ASP A 122 -0.95 -24.37 3.69
C ASP A 122 -2.44 -24.12 4.00
N ASN A 123 -3.21 -23.94 2.92
CA ASN A 123 -4.68 -23.70 2.83
C ASN A 123 -5.21 -22.27 2.98
N GLY A 124 -4.43 -21.26 3.37
CA GLY A 124 -5.00 -19.91 3.39
C GLY A 124 -4.10 -18.81 3.94
N VAL A 125 -3.57 -18.01 3.00
CA VAL A 125 -2.87 -16.74 3.23
C VAL A 125 -1.53 -16.91 3.94
N ASN A 126 -0.48 -17.09 3.12
CA ASN A 126 0.82 -16.60 3.49
C ASN A 126 0.73 -15.06 3.48
N ASP A 127 0.43 -14.49 4.64
CA ASP A 127 0.04 -13.10 4.87
C ASP A 127 1.14 -12.08 4.56
N THR A 128 2.24 -12.55 4.02
CA THR A 128 3.50 -11.84 3.90
C THR A 128 3.76 -11.35 2.48
N ARG A 129 3.02 -11.89 1.49
CA ARG A 129 3.07 -11.46 0.09
C ARG A 129 2.11 -10.31 -0.21
N SER A 130 2.09 -9.28 0.63
CA SER A 130 1.19 -8.14 0.47
C SER A 130 1.95 -6.83 0.36
N ASN A 131 1.42 -5.84 -0.33
CA ASN A 131 1.94 -4.46 -0.35
C ASN A 131 1.02 -3.49 0.41
N TYR A 132 0.09 -3.98 1.21
CA TYR A 132 -0.89 -3.15 1.93
C TYR A 132 -0.72 -3.40 3.42
N THR A 133 -0.57 -2.33 4.18
CA THR A 133 -0.33 -2.34 5.62
C THR A 133 -1.46 -1.60 6.33
N ALA A 134 -1.85 -2.05 7.52
CA ALA A 134 -2.89 -1.42 8.32
C ALA A 134 -2.29 -0.53 9.40
N SER A 135 -3.02 0.51 9.80
CA SER A 135 -2.67 1.31 10.96
C SER A 135 -2.66 0.41 12.19
N PHE A 136 -1.75 0.68 13.11
CA PHE A 136 -1.61 -0.09 14.34
C PHE A 136 -2.79 0.09 15.32
N PHE A 137 -3.87 0.81 14.96
CA PHE A 137 -5.03 1.04 15.83
C PHE A 137 -5.68 -0.22 16.41
N GLY A 138 -5.64 -1.34 15.66
CA GLY A 138 -6.18 -2.62 16.13
C GLY A 138 -5.24 -3.41 17.03
N GLY A 139 -3.97 -2.99 17.16
CA GLY A 139 -3.01 -3.59 18.08
C GLY A 139 -2.67 -5.06 17.80
N PHE A 140 -2.30 -5.76 18.89
CA PHE A 140 -2.07 -7.21 18.94
C PHE A 140 -3.22 -7.92 19.64
N THR A 141 -3.69 -9.03 19.08
CA THR A 141 -4.66 -9.93 19.73
C THR A 141 -4.15 -11.37 19.77
N SER A 142 -4.73 -12.23 20.61
CA SER A 142 -4.45 -13.67 20.65
C SER A 142 -5.72 -14.49 20.84
N PHE A 143 -5.78 -15.71 20.28
CA PHE A 143 -6.92 -16.61 20.48
C PHE A 143 -6.87 -17.37 21.80
N GLU A 144 -5.68 -17.60 22.35
CA GLU A 144 -5.47 -18.32 23.60
C GLU A 144 -5.38 -17.36 24.80
N GLY A 145 -6.53 -16.91 25.30
CA GLY A 145 -6.76 -16.57 26.72
C GLY A 145 -5.88 -15.52 27.41
N GLY A 146 -4.87 -14.95 26.77
CA GLY A 146 -4.26 -13.69 27.14
C GLY A 146 -5.02 -12.64 26.36
N GLY A 147 -5.84 -11.84 27.05
CA GLY A 147 -6.59 -10.75 26.43
C GLY A 147 -5.71 -9.86 25.54
N PRO A 148 -6.31 -8.90 24.82
CA PRO A 148 -5.55 -7.96 24.00
C PRO A 148 -4.37 -7.44 24.83
N ARG A 149 -3.12 -7.72 24.41
CA ARG A 149 -1.95 -7.12 25.09
C ARG A 149 -1.99 -5.59 24.96
N ASP A 150 -2.81 -5.09 24.03
CA ASP A 150 -3.24 -3.72 23.87
C ASP A 150 -4.74 -3.73 23.52
N PRO A 151 -5.66 -3.12 24.30
CA PRO A 151 -7.05 -3.03 23.90
C PRO A 151 -7.13 -2.27 22.57
N GLY A 152 -7.52 -2.97 21.50
CA GLY A 152 -7.74 -2.35 20.19
C GLY A 152 -8.69 -1.16 20.32
N ILE A 153 -8.41 -0.10 19.56
CA ILE A 153 -9.25 1.10 19.59
C ILE A 153 -10.62 0.74 18.98
N ARG A 154 -11.71 1.29 19.55
CA ARG A 154 -13.01 1.24 18.89
C ARG A 154 -13.04 2.26 17.75
N HIS A 155 -13.50 1.85 16.58
CA HIS A 155 -13.73 2.67 15.41
C HIS A 155 -14.54 3.92 15.76
N GLU A 156 -15.58 3.79 16.59
CA GLU A 156 -16.38 4.92 17.12
C GLU A 156 -15.54 6.02 17.81
N ALA A 157 -14.42 5.67 18.45
CA ALA A 157 -13.56 6.64 19.15
C ALA A 157 -12.85 7.62 18.20
N MET A 158 -12.91 7.37 16.89
CA MET A 158 -12.28 8.18 15.84
C MET A 158 -13.31 8.72 14.83
N ASN A 159 -14.61 8.60 15.13
CA ASN A 159 -15.69 8.95 14.20
C ASN A 159 -15.93 10.46 14.05
N ASP A 160 -15.22 11.29 14.82
CA ASP A 160 -15.26 12.75 14.68
C ASP A 160 -14.64 13.21 13.36
N ARG A 161 -13.70 12.44 12.78
CA ARG A 161 -12.94 12.82 11.58
C ARG A 161 -12.62 11.63 10.65
N PRO A 162 -13.63 10.92 10.12
CA PRO A 162 -13.41 9.67 9.39
C PRO A 162 -12.73 9.87 8.02
N ALA A 163 -12.85 11.05 7.41
CA ALA A 163 -12.15 11.42 6.17
C ALA A 163 -10.67 11.77 6.39
N SER A 164 -10.23 11.77 7.64
CA SER A 164 -8.89 12.18 8.02
C SER A 164 -8.10 11.00 8.56
N VAL A 165 -8.73 10.07 9.26
CA VAL A 165 -8.09 8.89 9.87
C VAL A 165 -7.62 7.90 8.81
N ILE A 166 -6.29 7.73 8.68
CA ILE A 166 -5.71 6.73 7.78
C ILE A 166 -5.79 5.36 8.43
N MET A 167 -6.48 4.43 7.78
CA MET A 167 -6.59 3.03 8.22
C MET A 167 -5.60 2.11 7.52
N LEU A 168 -5.35 2.33 6.23
CA LEU A 168 -4.51 1.46 5.42
C LEU A 168 -3.56 2.30 4.57
N MET A 169 -2.40 1.77 4.26
CA MET A 169 -1.55 2.34 3.23
C MET A 169 -0.85 1.28 2.41
N GLU A 170 -0.37 1.70 1.25
CA GLU A 170 0.52 0.89 0.43
C GLU A 170 1.95 1.00 0.93
N SER A 171 2.65 -0.13 1.02
CA SER A 171 4.04 -0.22 1.46
C SER A 171 4.83 -1.21 0.61
N ARG A 172 6.09 -0.86 0.33
CA ARG A 172 7.00 -1.66 -0.52
C ARG A 172 7.22 -3.09 -0.02
N ASN A 173 7.37 -3.22 1.28
CA ASN A 173 7.91 -4.35 2.08
C ASN A 173 6.83 -5.09 2.88
N GLY A 174 5.56 -4.70 2.74
CA GLY A 174 4.46 -5.57 3.10
C GLY A 174 4.26 -5.85 4.58
N ALA A 175 4.90 -5.08 5.45
CA ALA A 175 4.62 -5.15 6.88
C ALA A 175 3.11 -5.13 7.13
N ALA A 176 2.69 -5.92 8.10
CA ALA A 176 1.27 -6.03 8.42
C ALA A 176 0.71 -4.71 8.94
N ALA A 177 1.54 -3.99 9.68
CA ALA A 177 1.15 -2.80 10.41
C ALA A 177 2.10 -1.64 10.16
N PHE A 178 1.59 -0.43 10.37
CA PHE A 178 2.38 0.78 10.41
C PHE A 178 2.03 1.66 11.60
N HIS A 179 3.05 2.32 12.11
CA HIS A 179 2.94 3.52 12.94
C HIS A 179 4.14 4.42 12.64
N HIS A 180 4.07 5.67 13.05
CA HIS A 180 5.06 6.68 12.70
C HIS A 180 6.49 6.26 13.07
N GLU A 181 6.70 5.60 14.21
CA GLU A 181 8.04 5.13 14.58
C GLU A 181 8.55 3.96 13.75
N VAL A 182 7.72 3.01 13.32
CA VAL A 182 8.20 1.97 12.38
C VAL A 182 8.55 2.59 11.02
N MET A 183 7.84 3.65 10.63
CA MET A 183 8.17 4.41 9.43
C MET A 183 9.47 5.23 9.60
N CYS A 184 9.75 5.74 10.80
CA CYS A 184 10.89 6.62 11.08
C CYS A 184 12.13 5.94 11.69
N GLY A 185 11.97 4.79 12.35
CA GLY A 185 12.93 4.15 13.24
C GLY A 185 13.88 3.15 12.57
N GLY A 186 14.06 3.24 11.25
CA GLY A 186 15.14 2.50 10.56
C GLY A 186 14.91 1.00 10.34
N ALA A 187 13.80 0.40 10.79
CA ALA A 187 13.55 -1.03 10.58
C ALA A 187 13.39 -1.44 9.10
N GLY A 188 13.31 -0.49 8.16
CA GLY A 188 13.18 -0.82 6.73
C GLY A 188 11.91 -1.61 6.39
N GLU A 189 10.95 -1.65 7.31
CA GLU A 189 9.75 -2.50 7.28
C GLU A 189 8.50 -1.79 6.77
N VAL A 190 8.48 -0.45 6.71
CA VAL A 190 7.39 0.31 6.11
C VAL A 190 7.94 1.50 5.33
N ASP A 191 7.66 1.55 4.02
CA ASP A 191 8.13 2.61 3.12
C ASP A 191 6.99 3.06 2.17
N PRO A 192 6.29 4.16 2.50
CA PRO A 192 5.25 4.74 1.65
C PRO A 192 5.80 5.56 0.47
N GLY A 193 7.11 5.83 0.44
CA GLY A 193 7.74 6.82 -0.44
C GLY A 193 8.31 6.26 -1.73
N ARG A 194 8.19 4.96 -2.01
CA ARG A 194 8.73 4.33 -3.23
C ARG A 194 7.73 3.85 -4.26
N PRO A 195 6.49 3.43 -3.92
CA PRO A 195 5.52 3.10 -4.94
C PRO A 195 5.12 4.33 -5.77
N HIS A 196 4.65 4.11 -7.00
CA HIS A 196 4.01 5.10 -7.87
C HIS A 196 4.63 6.52 -7.91
N GLN A 197 5.93 6.63 -8.22
CA GLN A 197 6.65 7.92 -8.37
C GLN A 197 6.68 8.74 -7.07
N SER A 198 7.11 8.10 -5.99
CA SER A 198 7.22 8.68 -4.64
C SER A 198 5.87 9.02 -3.98
N ARG A 199 4.85 8.20 -4.24
CA ARG A 199 3.51 8.36 -3.70
C ARG A 199 2.92 7.01 -3.34
N ALA A 200 2.32 6.89 -2.16
CA ALA A 200 1.54 5.71 -1.79
C ALA A 200 0.05 5.97 -1.95
N ASN A 201 -0.71 4.89 -2.07
CA ASN A 201 -2.16 4.92 -1.85
C ASN A 201 -2.43 4.83 -0.35
N TRP A 202 -3.38 5.61 0.13
CA TRP A 202 -3.78 5.71 1.54
C TRP A 202 -5.29 5.56 1.60
N ALA A 203 -5.79 4.65 2.43
CA ALA A 203 -7.22 4.51 2.70
C ALA A 203 -7.57 5.12 4.05
N PHE A 204 -8.71 5.78 4.07
CA PHE A 204 -9.23 6.51 5.20
C PHE A 204 -10.42 5.79 5.81
N MET A 205 -10.76 6.15 7.03
CA MET A 205 -11.77 5.49 7.86
C MET A 205 -13.17 5.54 7.28
N ASP A 206 -13.53 6.61 6.57
CA ASP A 206 -14.79 6.67 5.81
C ASP A 206 -14.83 5.67 4.62
N GLY A 207 -13.69 5.09 4.23
CA GLY A 207 -13.52 4.14 3.12
C GLY A 207 -12.99 4.77 1.83
N HIS A 208 -12.79 6.09 1.77
CA HIS A 208 -12.16 6.69 0.61
C HIS A 208 -10.67 6.37 0.58
N ALA A 209 -10.06 6.48 -0.60
CA ALA A 209 -8.61 6.33 -0.75
C ALA A 209 -8.06 7.43 -1.63
N LYS A 210 -6.86 7.91 -1.31
CA LYS A 210 -6.14 8.95 -2.05
C LYS A 210 -4.71 8.50 -2.32
N ASN A 211 -4.17 8.94 -3.44
CA ASN A 211 -2.75 8.80 -3.72
C ASN A 211 -2.00 10.06 -3.27
N LEU A 212 -1.17 9.96 -2.23
CA LEU A 212 -0.52 11.09 -1.59
C LEU A 212 0.97 10.80 -1.40
N LYS A 213 1.79 11.85 -1.46
CA LYS A 213 3.15 11.79 -0.90
C LYS A 213 3.05 11.63 0.60
N TRP A 214 4.04 10.99 1.22
CA TRP A 214 4.07 10.85 2.68
C TRP A 214 3.97 12.20 3.40
N ARG A 215 4.70 13.23 2.95
CA ARG A 215 4.58 14.57 3.54
C ARG A 215 3.17 15.18 3.44
N GLN A 216 2.39 14.81 2.43
CA GLN A 216 1.01 15.27 2.23
C GLN A 216 0.01 14.58 3.16
N THR A 217 0.43 13.52 3.87
CA THR A 217 -0.39 12.89 4.90
C THR A 217 -0.25 13.58 6.26
N LEU A 218 0.46 14.71 6.35
CA LEU A 218 0.68 15.45 7.60
C LEU A 218 0.11 16.87 7.46
N GLY A 219 -1.24 16.95 7.47
CA GLY A 219 -1.97 18.23 7.53
C GLY A 219 -1.73 18.99 8.84
N ARG A 220 -2.30 20.20 8.95
CA ARG A 220 -2.23 21.02 10.15
C ARG A 220 -3.41 20.71 11.07
N ILE A 221 -3.10 20.11 12.21
CA ILE A 221 -4.06 19.56 13.18
C ILE A 221 -5.16 20.59 13.50
N GLY A 222 -6.41 20.26 13.16
CA GLY A 222 -7.59 21.12 13.27
C GLY A 222 -8.18 21.58 11.94
N GLU A 223 -7.53 21.32 10.81
CA GLU A 223 -7.99 21.74 9.47
C GLU A 223 -8.68 20.60 8.70
N PRO A 224 -9.62 20.90 7.78
CA PRO A 224 -10.37 19.88 7.01
C PRO A 224 -9.51 18.94 6.14
N GLU A 225 -8.25 19.30 5.93
CA GLU A 225 -7.27 18.60 5.09
C GLU A 225 -6.30 17.72 5.87
N ASP A 226 -6.53 17.56 7.17
CA ASP A 226 -5.73 16.66 8.00
C ASP A 226 -5.89 15.21 7.58
N ALA A 227 -4.77 14.56 7.27
CA ALA A 227 -4.68 13.12 7.31
C ALA A 227 -4.05 12.74 8.66
N TRP A 228 -4.82 12.02 9.47
CA TRP A 228 -4.53 11.64 10.83
C TRP A 228 -3.69 10.37 10.82
N LEU A 229 -2.47 10.49 11.33
CA LEU A 229 -1.47 9.46 11.33
C LEU A 229 -0.81 9.37 12.71
N TRP A 230 -1.60 9.07 13.75
CA TRP A 230 -1.05 8.92 15.10
C TRP A 230 -1.65 7.74 15.87
N TYR A 231 -0.83 6.69 16.05
CA TYR A 231 -0.96 5.71 17.13
C TYR A 231 0.23 5.88 18.11
N PRO A 232 0.00 5.80 19.44
CA PRO A 232 1.04 5.80 20.46
C PRO A 232 1.75 4.45 20.53
N LEU A 233 3.07 4.45 20.58
CA LEU A 233 3.96 3.29 20.69
C LEU A 233 3.50 2.06 21.50
N SER A 234 4.01 0.92 21.06
CA SER A 234 4.22 -0.31 21.83
C SER A 234 5.05 -0.09 23.10
N TRP A 235 4.63 -0.73 24.20
CA TRP A 235 5.26 -0.80 25.54
C TRP A 235 4.96 0.33 26.53
N GLY A 236 4.09 1.28 26.18
CA GLY A 236 3.60 2.28 27.12
C GLY A 236 2.67 3.25 26.42
N LEU A 237 1.49 3.46 27.01
CA LEU A 237 0.38 4.26 26.50
C LEU A 237 0.72 5.77 26.42
N HIS A 238 1.69 6.17 25.60
CA HIS A 238 1.97 7.59 25.36
C HIS A 238 1.02 8.15 24.31
N ILE A 239 -0.26 8.24 24.67
CA ILE A 239 -1.20 9.10 23.93
C ILE A 239 -0.57 10.50 24.00
N PRO A 240 -0.21 11.14 22.86
CA PRO A 240 0.25 12.51 22.89
C PRO A 240 -0.77 13.32 23.69
N GLU A 241 -0.33 14.30 24.48
CA GLU A 241 -1.28 15.23 25.09
C GLU A 241 -2.27 15.65 24.01
N ARG A 242 -3.58 15.37 24.20
CA ARG A 242 -4.62 15.70 23.20
C ARG A 242 -4.76 17.23 22.99
N ASN A 243 -3.88 18.02 23.59
CA ASN A 243 -3.76 19.45 23.34
C ASN A 243 -3.01 19.68 22.01
N GLN A 244 -3.27 20.84 21.40
CA GLN A 244 -2.70 21.20 20.10
C GLN A 244 -1.16 21.19 20.10
N ALA A 245 -0.54 21.59 21.22
CA ALA A 245 0.91 21.70 21.31
C ALA A 245 1.63 20.35 21.28
N GLY A 246 1.09 19.32 21.94
CA GLY A 246 1.63 17.95 21.89
C GLY A 246 1.52 17.36 20.49
N LEU A 247 0.37 17.56 19.88
CA LEU A 247 0.07 17.16 18.51
C LEU A 247 1.00 17.84 17.48
N ASP A 248 1.28 19.13 17.62
CA ASP A 248 2.20 19.87 16.76
C ASP A 248 3.67 19.43 16.92
N ARG A 249 4.11 19.10 18.15
CA ARG A 249 5.46 18.57 18.41
C ARG A 249 5.69 17.24 17.70
N GLU A 250 4.74 16.33 17.84
CA GLU A 250 4.79 15.02 17.19
C GLU A 250 4.77 15.15 15.66
N ARG A 251 3.91 16.03 15.12
CA ARG A 251 3.92 16.36 13.69
C ARG A 251 5.31 16.80 13.20
N GLN A 252 5.96 17.69 13.93
CA GLN A 252 7.30 18.16 13.58
C GLN A 252 8.32 17.01 13.58
N ARG A 253 8.26 16.10 14.57
CA ARG A 253 9.12 14.92 14.63
C ARG A 253 8.99 14.02 13.40
N ILE A 254 7.79 13.78 12.87
CA ILE A 254 7.63 13.01 11.61
C ILE A 254 8.17 13.80 10.43
N LEU A 255 7.90 15.10 10.34
CA LEU A 255 8.38 15.93 9.23
C LEU A 255 9.91 15.94 9.13
N ASP A 256 10.59 16.00 10.28
CA ASP A 256 12.05 15.93 10.35
C ASP A 256 12.54 14.56 9.86
N CYS A 257 11.86 13.47 10.26
CA CYS A 257 12.13 12.12 9.79
C CYS A 257 11.93 11.96 8.27
N ILE A 258 10.84 12.49 7.70
CA ILE A 258 10.59 12.44 6.25
C ILE A 258 11.72 13.17 5.52
N THR A 259 12.08 14.35 6.02
CA THR A 259 13.16 15.17 5.43
C THR A 259 14.51 14.45 5.48
N ALA A 260 14.80 13.73 6.57
CA ALA A 260 16.01 12.91 6.69
C ALA A 260 16.03 11.71 5.73
N LYS A 261 14.87 11.24 5.24
CA LYS A 261 14.75 10.12 4.28
C LYS A 261 14.67 10.56 2.81
N ASP A 262 14.34 11.82 2.56
CA ASP A 262 14.29 12.44 1.22
C ASP A 262 15.68 12.93 0.73
N LEU A 263 16.71 12.90 1.60
CA LEU A 263 18.14 13.12 1.28
C LEU A 263 18.86 11.80 0.97
#